data_AF-A0A2N1ZZX3-F1
#
_entry.id   AF-A0A2N1ZZX3-F1
#
_cell.length_a   1.000
_cell.length_b   1.000
_cell.length_c   1.000
_cell.angle_alpha   90.00
_cell.angle_beta   90.00
_cell.angle_gamma   90.00
#
_symmetry.space_group_name_H-M   'P 1'
#
loop_
_entity.id
_entity.type
_entity.pdbx_description
1 polymer ?
#
loop_
_entity_poly.entity_id
_entity_poly.type
_entity_poly.pdbx_seq_one_letter_code
_entity_poly.pdbx_strand_id
1 'polypeptide(L)' 'MLEIFKNEEDASARNSYIDNLMLSGLGVIQYELQYGNVLLRFDADFDPAQVDEYDVAMKIILGIND' A
#
# COMPACT_ATOMS: atom_id res chain seq x y z
N MET A 1 -4.27 -3.49 5.65
CA MET A 1 -4.95 -2.24 6.05
C MET A 1 -5.15 -1.37 4.83
N LEU A 2 -6.36 -0.85 4.63
CA LEU A 2 -6.70 0.05 3.53
C LEU A 2 -6.86 1.48 4.09
N GLU A 3 -6.17 2.45 3.51
CA GLU A 3 -6.26 3.87 3.84
C GLU A 3 -6.69 4.65 2.59
N ILE A 4 -7.74 5.48 2.71
CA ILE A 4 -8.24 6.34 1.64
C ILE A 4 -8.02 7.79 2.06
N PHE A 5 -7.28 8.53 1.24
CA PHE A 5 -6.89 9.91 1.51
C PHE A 5 -7.76 10.90 0.74
N LYS A 6 -7.70 12.17 1.14
CA LYS A 6 -8.41 13.24 0.43
C LYS A 6 -7.89 13.43 -1.00
N ASN A 7 -6.59 13.22 -1.20
CA ASN A 7 -5.91 13.39 -2.47
C ASN A 7 -4.66 12.47 -2.54
N GLU A 8 -4.04 12.39 -3.72
CA GLU A 8 -2.86 11.54 -3.98
C GLU A 8 -1.59 12.03 -3.26
N GLU A 9 -1.43 13.36 -3.08
CA GLU A 9 -0.30 13.94 -2.36
C GLU A 9 -0.28 13.48 -0.89
N ASP A 10 -1.43 13.46 -0.22
CA ASP A 10 -1.60 12.97 1.14
C ASP A 10 -1.25 11.47 1.24
N ALA A 11 -1.66 10.67 0.25
CA ALA A 11 -1.35 9.23 0.18
C ALA A 11 0.16 8.99 0.00
N SER A 12 0.81 9.72 -0.91
CA SER A 12 2.24 9.61 -1.14
C SER A 12 3.09 10.11 0.03
N ALA A 13 2.65 11.19 0.70
CA ALA A 13 3.31 11.66 1.91
C ALA A 13 3.24 10.60 3.03
N ARG A 14 2.10 9.90 3.15
CA ARG A 14 1.95 8.79 4.09
C ARG A 14 2.83 7.60 3.72
N ASN A 15 2.86 7.18 2.45
CA ASN A 15 3.71 6.08 1.98
C ASN A 15 5.18 6.38 2.29
N SER A 16 5.64 7.55 1.89
CA SER A 16 7.02 8.02 2.13
C SER A 16 7.37 8.07 3.62
N TYR A 17 6.43 8.47 4.48
CA TYR A 17 6.64 8.44 5.92
C TYR A 17 6.87 7.02 6.43
N ILE A 18 6.09 6.05 5.97
CA ILE A 18 6.22 4.64 6.39
C ILE A 18 7.53 4.04 5.86
N ASP A 19 7.86 4.27 4.58
CA ASP A 19 9.16 3.89 4.00
C ASP A 19 10.34 4.41 4.83
N ASN A 20 10.27 5.65 5.31
CA ASN A 20 11.31 6.21 6.17
C ASN A 20 11.36 5.57 7.56
N LEU A 21 10.21 5.20 8.14
CA LEU A 21 10.19 4.41 9.37
C LEU A 21 10.86 3.05 9.17
N MET A 22 10.69 2.45 7.99
CA MET A 22 11.34 1.19 7.63
C MET A 22 12.85 1.29 7.58
N LEU A 23 13.36 2.33 6.91
CA LEU A 23 14.79 2.61 6.86
C LEU A 23 15.39 2.92 8.24
N SER A 24 14.58 3.45 9.17
CA SER A 24 15.01 3.76 10.54
C SER A 24 15.13 2.53 11.46
N GLY A 25 14.81 1.32 10.97
CA GLY A 25 14.93 0.08 11.73
C GLY A 25 13.78 -0.19 12.69
N LEU A 26 12.64 0.52 12.55
CA LEU A 26 11.43 0.30 13.36
C LEU A 26 10.63 -0.96 12.95
N GLY A 27 11.12 -1.73 11.97
CA GLY A 27 10.78 -3.15 11.80
C GLY A 27 9.36 -3.45 11.29
N VAL A 28 8.65 -2.49 10.73
CA VAL A 28 7.28 -2.69 10.19
C VAL A 28 7.35 -3.26 8.77
N ILE A 29 7.92 -4.46 8.58
CA ILE A 29 8.01 -5.03 7.23
C ILE A 29 6.59 -5.21 6.71
N GLN A 30 6.23 -4.39 5.71
CA GLN A 30 4.91 -4.37 5.11
C GLN A 30 5.06 -4.31 3.59
N TYR A 31 4.14 -4.98 2.89
CA TYR A 31 3.93 -4.74 1.46
C TYR A 31 3.07 -3.50 1.31
N GLU A 32 3.46 -2.59 0.42
CA GLU A 32 2.80 -1.29 0.22
C GLU A 32 2.43 -1.13 -1.26
N LEU A 33 1.15 -0.85 -1.51
CA LEU A 33 0.59 -0.62 -2.85
C LEU A 33 -0.18 0.69 -2.84
N GLN A 34 0.23 1.66 -3.66
CA GLN A 34 -0.46 2.95 -3.79
C GLN A 34 -1.14 3.07 -5.16
N TYR A 35 -2.42 3.46 -5.13
CA TYR A 35 -3.24 3.73 -6.30
C TYR A 35 -3.94 5.08 -6.16
N GLY A 36 -3.37 6.13 -6.75
CA GLY A 36 -3.88 7.49 -6.58
C GLY A 36 -3.92 7.91 -5.10
N ASN A 37 -5.10 8.26 -4.60
CA ASN A 37 -5.34 8.62 -3.19
C ASN A 37 -5.58 7.42 -2.26
N VAL A 38 -5.29 6.20 -2.69
CA VAL A 38 -5.53 4.99 -1.90
C VAL A 38 -4.23 4.26 -1.63
N LEU A 39 -4.02 3.86 -0.37
CA LEU A 39 -2.87 3.09 0.07
C LEU A 39 -3.34 1.76 0.68
N LEU A 40 -2.78 0.66 0.20
CA LEU A 40 -3.04 -0.68 0.69
C LEU A 40 -1.76 -1.25 1.27
N ARG A 41 -1.85 -1.76 2.51
CA ARG A 41 -0.71 -2.27 3.28
C ARG A 41 -0.97 -3.68 3.81
N PHE A 42 0.02 -4.55 3.75
CA PHE A 42 -0.05 -5.90 4.33
C PHE A 42 1.15 -6.13 5.22
N ASP A 43 0.97 -6.84 6.33
CA ASP A 43 2.11 -7.32 7.11
C ASP A 43 2.93 -8.30 6.26
N ALA A 44 4.26 -8.30 6.42
CA ALA A 44 5.17 -9.15 5.65
C ALA A 44 5.00 -10.66 5.88
N ASP A 45 4.15 -11.04 6.83
CA ASP A 45 3.74 -12.43 7.04
C ASP A 45 2.80 -12.95 5.93
N PHE A 46 2.33 -12.07 5.04
CA PHE A 46 1.57 -12.47 3.85
C PHE A 46 2.47 -13.17 2.81
N ASP A 47 1.94 -14.23 2.22
CA ASP A 47 2.56 -14.88 1.05
C ASP A 47 2.55 -13.89 -0.14
N PRO A 48 3.66 -13.70 -0.87
CA PRO A 48 3.69 -12.92 -2.10
C PRO A 48 2.54 -13.20 -3.07
N ALA A 49 2.10 -14.47 -3.19
CA ALA A 49 0.98 -14.81 -4.06
C ALA A 49 -0.35 -14.18 -3.58
N GLN A 50 -0.54 -14.06 -2.26
CA GLN A 50 -1.72 -13.39 -1.70
C GLN A 50 -1.65 -11.89 -1.93
N VAL A 51 -0.46 -11.28 -1.83
CA VAL A 51 -0.28 -9.84 -2.11
C VAL A 51 -0.69 -9.53 -3.56
N ASP A 52 -0.28 -10.36 -4.51
CA ASP A 52 -0.66 -10.24 -5.92
C ASP A 52 -2.18 -10.38 -6.12
N GLU A 53 -2.84 -11.32 -5.43
CA GLU A 53 -4.29 -11.47 -5.48
C GLU A 53 -5.03 -10.22 -4.99
N TYR A 54 -4.57 -9.63 -3.87
CA TYR A 54 -5.16 -8.39 -3.37
C TYR A 54 -4.86 -7.19 -4.27
N ASP A 55 -3.70 -7.15 -4.90
CA ASP A 55 -3.35 -6.12 -5.86
C ASP A 55 -4.34 -6.12 -7.04
N VAL A 56 -4.55 -7.28 -7.64
CA VAL A 56 -5.51 -7.48 -8.74
C VAL A 56 -6.92 -7.11 -8.30
N ALA A 57 -7.37 -7.60 -7.14
CA ALA A 57 -8.69 -7.28 -6.61
C ALA A 57 -8.88 -5.77 -6.40
N MET A 58 -7.84 -5.09 -5.91
CA MET A 58 -7.88 -3.65 -5.67
C MET A 58 -7.98 -2.84 -6.96
N LYS A 59 -7.19 -3.19 -7.98
CA LYS A 59 -7.29 -2.57 -9.30
C LYS A 59 -8.69 -2.69 -9.90
N ILE A 60 -9.31 -3.87 -9.79
CA ILE A 60 -10.69 -4.09 -10.24
C ILE A 60 -11.67 -3.17 -9.51
N ILE A 61 -11.59 -3.10 -8.17
CA ILE A 61 -12.49 -2.25 -7.36
C ILE A 61 -12.33 -0.77 -7.72
N LEU A 62 -11.10 -0.33 -7.97
CA LEU A 62 -10.78 1.04 -8.35
C LEU A 62 -11.03 1.35 -9.83
N GLY A 63 -11.38 0.35 -10.64
CA GLY A 63 -11.58 0.50 -12.08
C GLY A 63 -10.29 0.84 -12.85
N ILE A 64 -9.13 0.46 -12.30
CA ILE A 64 -7.82 0.63 -12.92
C ILE A 64 -7.61 -0.55 -13.87
N ASN A 65 -7.47 -0.26 -15.16
CA ASN A 65 -7.13 -1.25 -16.18
C ASN A 65 -5.64 -1.08 -16.53
N ASP A 66 -4.88 -2.18 -16.50
CA ASP A 66 -3.46 -2.24 -16.88
C ASP A 66 -3.24 -1.95 -18.38
#